data_AF-A0A0R3RZ50-F1
#
_entry.id   AF-A0A0R3RZ50-F1
#
_cell.length_a   1.000
_cell.length_b   1.000
_cell.length_c   1.000
_cell.angle_alpha   90.00
_cell.angle_beta   90.00
_cell.angle_gamma   90.00
#
_symmetry.space_group_name_H-M   'P 1'
#
loop_
_entity.id
_entity.type
_entity.pdbx_description
1 polymer ?
#
loop_
_entity_poly.entity_id
_entity_poly.type
_entity_poly.pdbx_seq_one_letter_code
_entity_poly.pdbx_strand_id
1 'polypeptide(L)'
;MDDVPCYICAAEWKLQNGDRKALIEQANLAEDEDKCEAAVVREVEDALKMMEPESWQNNAINGSVLKRDTEKFLNENMEPLSVEQFRKKLAILNSRWEKYRMQQDFNKWAALRHWLRLPAMRYRLQVLEKDLKSEKQSRRLRRLLHRVQQVQNILQTVKKKLRDTYAVYHREGKSPYSEAALQKRFTEAMNYKILQSRRRYSPPKHKLSPSYQPRTFKCSHLHQNYYAFKC
;
A
#
# COMPACT_ATOMS: atom_id res chain seq x y z
N MET A 1 -22.34 5.33 -18.02
CA MET A 1 -21.63 4.40 -17.12
C MET A 1 -20.23 4.94 -17.00
N ASP A 2 -19.84 5.42 -15.82
CA ASP A 2 -18.53 6.03 -15.63
C ASP A 2 -17.41 5.07 -16.02
N ASP A 3 -16.54 5.55 -16.89
CA ASP A 3 -15.41 4.83 -17.48
C ASP A 3 -14.33 4.65 -16.40
N VAL A 4 -14.57 3.75 -15.45
CA VAL A 4 -13.61 3.47 -14.37
C VAL A 4 -12.34 2.89 -15.00
N PRO A 5 -11.17 3.54 -14.86
CA PRO A 5 -9.97 3.12 -15.54
C PRO A 5 -9.56 1.71 -15.10
N CYS A 6 -9.39 0.82 -16.08
CA CYS A 6 -8.91 -0.54 -15.84
C CYS A 6 -7.40 -0.54 -15.60
N TYR A 7 -6.98 -0.36 -14.34
CA TYR A 7 -5.56 -0.35 -13.95
C TYR A 7 -4.79 -1.61 -14.38
N ILE A 8 -5.44 -2.77 -14.29
CA ILE A 8 -4.84 -4.05 -14.67
C ILE A 8 -4.68 -4.18 -16.19
N CYS A 9 -5.62 -3.64 -16.98
CA CYS A 9 -5.54 -3.61 -18.44
C CYS A 9 -4.37 -2.70 -18.90
N ALA A 10 -4.19 -1.55 -18.25
CA ALA A 10 -3.04 -0.68 -18.52
C ALA A 10 -1.70 -1.36 -18.17
N ALA A 11 -1.68 -2.18 -17.12
CA ALA A 11 -0.49 -2.95 -16.74
C ALA A 11 -0.21 -4.09 -17.74
N GLU A 12 -1.24 -4.80 -18.18
CA GLU A 12 -1.16 -5.80 -19.26
C GLU A 12 -0.60 -5.18 -20.55
N TRP A 13 -1.15 -4.05 -20.99
CA TRP A 13 -0.68 -3.35 -22.19
C TRP A 13 0.80 -2.95 -22.08
N LYS A 14 1.24 -2.48 -20.92
CA LYS A 14 2.67 -2.17 -20.67
C LYS A 14 3.56 -3.41 -20.73
N LEU A 15 3.09 -4.57 -20.28
CA LEU A 15 3.84 -5.82 -20.36
C LEU A 15 3.92 -6.37 -21.78
N GLN A 16 2.85 -6.23 -22.56
CA GLN A 16 2.82 -6.69 -23.95
C GLN A 16 3.71 -5.87 -24.87
N ASN A 17 3.84 -4.56 -24.59
CA ASN A 17 4.61 -3.62 -25.41
C ASN A 17 6.01 -3.29 -24.85
N GLY A 18 6.42 -3.90 -23.74
CA GLY A 18 7.75 -3.73 -23.16
C GLY A 18 8.78 -4.72 -23.71
N ASP A 19 10.07 -4.41 -23.55
CA ASP A 19 11.20 -5.28 -23.96
C ASP A 19 11.19 -6.65 -23.28
N ARG A 20 10.61 -6.72 -22.08
CA ARG A 20 10.37 -7.97 -21.35
C ARG A 20 8.98 -8.48 -21.70
N LYS A 21 8.85 -9.19 -22.83
CA LYS A 21 7.67 -10.01 -23.09
C LYS A 21 7.51 -10.99 -21.93
N ALA A 22 6.54 -10.74 -21.05
CA ALA A 22 6.12 -11.75 -20.10
C ALA A 22 5.68 -12.97 -20.91
N LEU A 23 6.09 -14.17 -20.50
CA LEU A 23 5.54 -15.44 -21.01
C LEU A 23 4.05 -15.45 -20.64
N ILE A 24 3.23 -14.91 -21.53
CA ILE A 24 1.80 -15.07 -21.51
C ILE A 24 1.58 -16.52 -21.89
N GLU A 25 1.10 -17.34 -20.96
CA GLU A 25 0.67 -18.70 -21.26
C GLU A 25 -0.31 -18.63 -22.43
N GLN A 26 0.14 -19.05 -23.61
CA GLN A 26 -0.74 -19.25 -24.75
C GLN A 26 -1.51 -20.55 -24.51
N ALA A 27 -2.77 -20.58 -24.93
CA ALA A 27 -3.54 -21.82 -24.88
C ALA A 27 -2.87 -22.87 -25.77
N ASN A 28 -2.32 -23.92 -25.16
CA ASN A 28 -1.79 -25.06 -25.91
C ASN A 28 -2.92 -26.05 -26.20
N LEU A 29 -3.66 -25.82 -27.29
CA LEU A 29 -4.75 -26.72 -27.68
C LEU A 29 -4.26 -28.12 -28.06
N ALA A 30 -2.99 -28.27 -28.45
CA ALA A 30 -2.42 -29.57 -28.76
C ALA A 30 -2.38 -30.52 -27.55
N GLU A 31 -2.28 -29.98 -26.32
CA GLU A 31 -2.39 -30.77 -25.09
C GLU A 31 -3.84 -31.23 -24.80
N ASP A 32 -4.82 -30.62 -25.45
CA ASP A 32 -6.24 -30.93 -25.27
C ASP A 32 -6.77 -31.91 -26.34
N GLU A 33 -6.08 -32.10 -27.47
CA GLU A 33 -6.53 -32.97 -28.58
C GLU A 33 -6.74 -34.42 -28.14
N ASP A 34 -5.88 -34.95 -27.26
CA ASP A 34 -5.97 -36.31 -26.75
C ASP A 34 -6.92 -36.45 -25.53
N LYS A 35 -7.47 -35.34 -25.03
CA LYS A 35 -8.30 -35.32 -23.82
C LYS A 35 -9.77 -35.34 -24.17
N CYS A 36 -10.56 -36.07 -23.37
CA CYS A 36 -12.00 -35.90 -23.39
C CYS A 36 -12.38 -34.48 -22.94
N GLU A 37 -13.33 -33.86 -23.64
CA GLU A 37 -13.82 -32.50 -23.42
C GLU A 37 -14.25 -32.27 -21.96
N ALA A 38 -14.85 -33.29 -21.33
CA ALA A 38 -15.25 -33.23 -19.93
C ALA A 38 -14.06 -33.15 -18.95
N ALA A 39 -12.88 -33.63 -19.33
CA ALA A 39 -11.64 -33.43 -18.58
C ALA A 39 -11.13 -32.01 -18.76
N VAL A 40 -11.09 -31.51 -20.00
CA VAL A 40 -10.67 -30.13 -20.32
C VAL A 40 -11.52 -29.10 -19.56
N VAL A 41 -12.86 -29.25 -19.55
CA VAL A 41 -13.76 -28.36 -18.79
C VAL A 41 -13.44 -28.38 -17.29
N ARG A 42 -13.13 -29.54 -16.71
CA ARG A 42 -12.76 -29.66 -15.28
C ARG A 42 -11.42 -29.00 -15.00
N GLU A 43 -10.40 -29.23 -15.83
CA GLU A 43 -9.09 -28.60 -15.67
C GLU A 43 -9.21 -27.06 -15.69
N VAL A 44 -10.00 -26.51 -16.61
CA VAL A 44 -10.24 -25.06 -16.67
C VAL A 44 -11.00 -24.59 -15.43
N GLU A 45 -12.02 -25.33 -14.98
CA GLU A 45 -12.77 -25.01 -13.77
C GLU A 45 -11.86 -24.98 -12.52
N ASP A 46 -11.00 -25.99 -12.35
CA ASP A 46 -10.08 -26.10 -11.22
C ASP A 46 -8.99 -25.04 -11.28
N ALA A 47 -8.46 -24.74 -12.47
CA ALA A 47 -7.53 -23.64 -12.66
C ALA A 47 -8.17 -22.29 -12.28
N LEU A 48 -9.42 -22.04 -12.68
CA LEU A 48 -10.15 -20.83 -12.31
C LEU A 48 -10.39 -20.71 -10.80
N LYS A 49 -10.69 -21.82 -10.12
CA LYS A 49 -10.81 -21.84 -8.64
C LYS A 49 -9.49 -21.42 -7.98
N MET A 50 -8.36 -21.94 -8.46
CA MET A 50 -7.03 -21.58 -7.93
C MET A 50 -6.62 -20.13 -8.25
N MET A 51 -7.29 -19.47 -9.20
CA MET A 51 -7.06 -18.07 -9.54
C MET A 51 -7.88 -17.10 -8.69
N GLU A 52 -8.84 -17.58 -7.91
CA GLU A 52 -9.60 -16.74 -6.99
C GLU A 52 -8.67 -16.09 -5.96
N PRO A 53 -8.79 -14.77 -5.67
CA PRO A 53 -7.94 -14.10 -4.69
C PRO A 53 -7.87 -14.82 -3.35
N GLU A 54 -8.97 -15.43 -2.91
CA GLU A 54 -9.05 -16.20 -1.68
C GLU A 54 -8.04 -17.36 -1.60
N SER A 55 -7.58 -17.90 -2.73
CA SER A 55 -6.65 -19.03 -2.80
C SER A 55 -5.17 -18.64 -2.70
N TRP A 56 -4.81 -17.37 -2.95
CA TRP A 56 -3.40 -16.96 -3.04
C TRP A 56 -3.09 -15.62 -2.37
N GLN A 57 -4.09 -14.80 -2.06
CA GLN A 57 -3.88 -13.46 -1.52
C GLN A 57 -3.25 -13.54 -0.12
N ASN A 58 -2.10 -12.92 0.04
CA ASN A 58 -1.42 -12.82 1.31
C ASN A 58 -2.04 -11.66 2.14
N ASN A 59 -2.66 -12.02 3.27
CA ASN A 59 -3.29 -11.08 4.20
C ASN A 59 -2.63 -11.12 5.59
N ALA A 60 -1.36 -11.53 5.69
CA ALA A 60 -0.65 -11.69 6.96
C ALA A 60 -0.60 -10.39 7.78
N ILE A 61 -0.42 -9.25 7.13
CA ILE A 61 -0.49 -7.92 7.76
C ILE A 61 -1.79 -7.24 7.35
N ASN A 62 -2.59 -6.89 8.35
CA ASN A 62 -3.80 -6.10 8.16
C ASN A 62 -3.44 -4.61 7.96
N GLY A 63 -3.54 -4.14 6.72
CA GLY A 63 -3.22 -2.75 6.36
C GLY A 63 -4.05 -1.70 7.08
N SER A 64 -5.33 -1.96 7.37
CA SER A 64 -6.20 -1.01 8.07
C SER A 64 -5.74 -0.79 9.52
N VAL A 65 -5.34 -1.87 10.19
CA VAL A 65 -4.78 -1.82 11.55
C VAL A 65 -3.42 -1.12 11.52
N LEU A 66 -2.55 -1.46 10.56
CA LEU A 66 -1.24 -0.82 10.45
C LEU A 66 -1.34 0.69 10.20
N LYS A 67 -2.29 1.14 9.36
CA LYS A 67 -2.59 2.56 9.14
C LYS A 67 -3.02 3.23 10.44
N ARG A 68 -3.96 2.63 11.18
CA ARG A 68 -4.43 3.14 12.47
C ARG A 68 -3.30 3.22 13.50
N ASP A 69 -2.50 2.16 13.62
CA ASP A 69 -1.33 2.11 14.51
C ASP A 69 -0.33 3.23 14.19
N THR A 70 -0.14 3.51 12.89
CA THR A 70 0.76 4.57 12.41
C THR A 70 0.25 5.94 12.78
N GLU A 71 -1.03 6.23 12.51
CA GLU A 71 -1.62 7.51 12.89
C GLU A 71 -1.62 7.70 14.40
N LYS A 72 -1.93 6.65 15.16
CA LYS A 72 -1.86 6.68 16.62
C LYS A 72 -0.44 7.01 17.10
N PHE A 73 0.57 6.32 16.58
CA PHE A 73 1.96 6.56 16.94
C PHE A 73 2.47 7.96 16.57
N LEU A 74 2.04 8.51 15.43
CA LEU A 74 2.47 9.84 14.98
C LEU A 74 1.70 10.99 15.66
N ASN A 75 0.45 10.77 16.06
CA ASN A 75 -0.43 11.79 16.64
C ASN A 75 -0.46 11.78 18.18
N GLU A 76 -0.21 10.63 18.82
CA GLU A 76 -0.11 10.59 20.29
C GLU A 76 1.07 11.44 20.73
N ASN A 77 0.81 12.32 21.72
CA ASN A 77 1.78 13.24 22.28
C ASN A 77 3.11 12.51 22.50
N MET A 78 4.08 12.83 21.66
CA MET A 78 5.45 12.31 21.65
C MET A 78 6.15 12.45 23.01
N GLU A 79 5.60 13.24 23.92
CA GLU A 79 6.17 13.77 25.13
C GLU A 79 6.79 12.76 26.13
N PRO A 80 6.28 11.52 26.33
CA PRO A 80 6.85 10.61 27.32
C PRO A 80 8.07 9.82 26.82
N LEU A 81 8.30 9.76 25.50
CA LEU A 81 9.41 8.97 24.94
C LEU A 81 10.70 9.78 24.87
N SER A 82 11.84 9.16 25.18
CA SER A 82 13.14 9.74 24.81
C SER A 82 13.32 9.72 23.28
N VAL A 83 14.26 10.50 22.76
CA VAL A 83 14.59 10.49 21.31
C VAL A 83 15.00 9.08 20.86
N GLU A 84 15.75 8.37 21.68
CA GLU A 84 16.21 7.01 21.35
C GLU A 84 15.05 5.99 21.38
N GLN A 85 14.17 6.06 22.37
CA GLN A 85 12.97 5.21 22.43
C GLN A 85 12.05 5.49 21.24
N PHE A 86 11.88 6.75 20.87
CA PHE A 86 11.09 7.14 19.71
C PHE A 86 11.71 6.57 18.41
N ARG A 87 13.03 6.72 18.23
CA ARG A 87 13.75 6.14 17.09
C ARG A 87 13.58 4.62 17.01
N LYS A 88 13.71 3.90 18.13
CA LYS A 88 13.52 2.44 18.19
C LYS A 88 12.10 2.04 17.77
N LYS A 89 11.08 2.70 18.31
CA LYS A 89 9.68 2.44 17.94
C LYS A 89 9.39 2.76 16.47
N LEU A 90 9.93 3.86 15.96
CA LEU A 90 9.78 4.25 14.56
C LEU A 90 10.45 3.25 13.62
N ALA A 91 11.62 2.72 13.97
CA ALA A 91 12.30 1.68 13.19
C ALA A 91 11.47 0.39 13.12
N ILE A 92 10.85 -0.03 14.23
CA ILE A 92 9.94 -1.19 14.26
C ILE A 92 8.73 -0.94 13.34
N LEU A 93 8.12 0.25 13.42
CA LEU A 93 6.99 0.61 12.58
C LEU A 93 7.37 0.62 11.09
N ASN A 94 8.54 1.17 10.76
CA ASN A 94 9.05 1.18 9.39
C ASN A 94 9.26 -0.25 8.86
N SER A 95 9.85 -1.14 9.66
CA SER A 95 10.01 -2.55 9.28
C SER A 95 8.66 -3.27 9.06
N ARG A 96 7.62 -2.96 9.84
CA ARG A 96 6.26 -3.48 9.59
C ARG A 96 5.71 -2.98 8.25
N TRP A 97 5.93 -1.71 7.92
CA TRP A 97 5.53 -1.13 6.63
C TRP A 97 6.26 -1.75 5.45
N GLU A 98 7.57 -1.99 5.56
CA GLU A 98 8.35 -2.70 4.53
C GLU A 98 7.78 -4.08 4.23
N LYS A 99 7.47 -4.86 5.27
CA LYS A 99 6.83 -6.17 5.13
C LYS A 99 5.45 -6.08 4.49
N TYR A 100 4.66 -5.07 4.87
CA TYR A 100 3.35 -4.85 4.26
C TYR A 100 3.45 -4.44 2.79
N ARG A 101 4.46 -3.65 2.40
CA ARG A 101 4.71 -3.31 0.99
C ARG A 101 5.04 -4.55 0.16
N MET A 102 5.92 -5.42 0.66
CA MET A 102 6.21 -6.70 -0.01
C MET A 102 4.95 -7.56 -0.19
N GLN A 103 4.06 -7.58 0.81
CA GLN A 103 2.75 -8.25 0.70
C GLN A 103 1.85 -7.61 -0.37
N GLN A 104 1.77 -6.28 -0.41
CA GLN A 104 0.98 -5.56 -1.43
C GLN A 104 1.50 -5.81 -2.84
N ASP A 105 2.82 -5.76 -3.04
CA ASP A 105 3.45 -6.01 -4.33
C ASP A 105 3.25 -7.45 -4.78
N PHE A 106 3.41 -8.41 -3.87
CA PHE A 106 3.09 -9.81 -4.14
C PHE A 106 1.65 -9.96 -4.61
N ASN A 107 0.68 -9.42 -3.88
CA ASN A 107 -0.74 -9.57 -4.23
C ASN A 107 -1.08 -8.88 -5.56
N LYS A 108 -0.54 -7.68 -5.78
CA LYS A 108 -0.71 -6.93 -7.03
C LYS A 108 -0.13 -7.69 -8.22
N TRP A 109 1.06 -8.28 -8.06
CA TRP A 109 1.72 -9.02 -9.13
C TRP A 109 1.07 -10.39 -9.37
N ALA A 110 0.61 -11.07 -8.32
CA ALA A 110 -0.17 -12.30 -8.44
C ALA A 110 -1.50 -12.07 -9.19
N ALA A 111 -2.24 -11.00 -8.85
CA ALA A 111 -3.46 -10.63 -9.57
C ALA A 111 -3.20 -10.44 -11.08
N LEU A 112 -2.11 -9.75 -11.43
CA LEU A 112 -1.72 -9.53 -12.83
C LEU A 112 -1.32 -10.85 -13.52
N ARG A 113 -0.57 -11.72 -12.86
CA ARG A 113 -0.21 -13.03 -13.41
C ARG A 113 -1.44 -13.87 -13.72
N HIS A 114 -2.38 -13.98 -12.79
CA HIS A 114 -3.63 -14.69 -13.04
C HIS A 114 -4.45 -14.03 -14.16
N TRP A 115 -4.51 -12.70 -14.19
CA TRP A 115 -5.21 -11.97 -15.26
C TRP A 115 -4.70 -12.34 -16.66
N LEU A 116 -3.38 -12.42 -16.83
CA LEU A 116 -2.75 -12.76 -18.12
C LEU A 116 -3.07 -14.18 -18.60
N ARG A 117 -3.52 -15.09 -17.72
CA ARG A 117 -3.90 -16.47 -18.08
C ARG A 117 -5.36 -16.59 -18.54
N LEU A 118 -6.21 -15.62 -18.19
CA LEU A 118 -7.64 -15.65 -18.54
C LEU A 118 -7.93 -15.74 -20.05
N PRO A 119 -7.18 -15.05 -20.94
CA PRO A 119 -7.41 -15.15 -22.38
C PRO A 119 -7.27 -16.58 -22.90
N ALA A 120 -6.25 -17.31 -22.46
CA ALA A 120 -6.02 -18.70 -22.86
C ALA A 120 -7.16 -19.61 -22.39
N MET A 121 -7.61 -19.49 -21.14
CA MET A 121 -8.74 -20.26 -20.61
C MET A 121 -10.04 -19.94 -21.34
N ARG A 122 -10.29 -18.66 -21.63
CA ARG A 122 -11.46 -18.25 -22.42
C ARG A 122 -11.43 -18.90 -23.80
N TYR A 123 -10.27 -18.89 -24.47
CA TYR A 123 -10.13 -19.47 -25.80
C TYR A 123 -10.39 -20.98 -25.79
N ARG A 124 -9.82 -21.73 -24.83
CA ARG A 124 -10.10 -23.17 -24.65
C ARG A 124 -11.61 -23.44 -24.52
N LEU A 125 -12.31 -22.67 -23.67
CA LEU A 125 -13.76 -22.82 -23.51
C LEU A 125 -14.56 -22.44 -24.78
N GLN A 126 -14.11 -21.46 -25.55
CA GLN A 126 -14.77 -21.04 -26.80
C GLN A 126 -14.67 -22.09 -27.91
N VAL A 127 -13.50 -22.73 -28.03
CA VAL A 127 -13.30 -23.84 -28.97
C VAL A 127 -14.21 -25.01 -28.60
N LEU A 128 -14.20 -25.44 -27.33
CA LEU A 128 -15.10 -26.48 -26.84
C LEU A 128 -16.58 -26.14 -27.06
N GLU A 129 -17.00 -24.90 -26.78
CA GLU A 129 -18.38 -24.48 -27.00
C GLU A 129 -18.79 -24.57 -28.47
N LYS A 130 -17.89 -24.21 -29.39
CA LYS A 130 -18.12 -24.30 -30.84
C LYS A 130 -18.27 -25.75 -31.28
N ASP A 131 -17.37 -26.62 -30.84
CA ASP A 131 -17.37 -28.04 -31.23
C ASP A 131 -18.64 -28.73 -30.74
N LEU A 132 -19.01 -28.52 -29.47
CA LEU A 132 -20.24 -29.06 -28.87
C LEU A 132 -21.54 -28.56 -29.53
N LYS A 133 -21.52 -27.39 -30.17
CA LYS A 133 -22.66 -26.85 -30.92
C LYS A 133 -22.75 -27.41 -32.34
N SER A 134 -21.62 -27.80 -32.94
CA SER A 134 -21.57 -28.35 -34.30
C SER A 134 -22.02 -29.83 -34.38
N GLU A 135 -21.96 -30.56 -33.27
CA GLU A 135 -22.36 -31.97 -33.21
C GLU A 135 -23.87 -32.19 -33.03
N LYS A 136 -24.38 -33.35 -33.46
CA LYS A 136 -25.76 -33.78 -33.19
C LYS A 136 -26.00 -33.85 -31.67
N GLN A 137 -26.90 -33.00 -31.18
CA GLN A 137 -27.13 -32.73 -29.75
C GLN A 137 -27.67 -33.94 -28.96
N SER A 138 -26.76 -34.81 -28.49
CA SER A 138 -27.10 -35.84 -27.50
C SER A 138 -27.40 -35.24 -26.12
N ARG A 139 -28.09 -35.97 -25.24
CA ARG A 139 -28.33 -35.53 -23.85
C ARG A 139 -27.02 -35.28 -23.08
N ARG A 140 -25.97 -36.07 -23.38
CA ARG A 140 -24.64 -35.92 -22.77
C ARG A 140 -23.98 -34.61 -23.21
N LEU A 141 -24.01 -34.30 -24.51
CA LEU A 141 -23.43 -33.07 -25.06
C LEU A 141 -24.14 -31.82 -24.52
N ARG A 142 -25.48 -31.85 -24.38
CA ARG A 142 -26.24 -30.77 -23.73
C ARG A 142 -25.79 -30.49 -22.30
N ARG A 143 -25.59 -31.53 -21.49
CA ARG A 143 -25.09 -31.39 -20.11
C ARG A 143 -23.69 -30.80 -20.09
N LEU A 144 -22.83 -31.23 -21.00
CA LEU A 144 -21.47 -30.72 -21.09
C LEU A 144 -21.44 -29.24 -21.53
N LEU A 145 -22.23 -28.86 -22.53
CA LEU A 145 -22.38 -27.48 -22.97
C LEU A 145 -22.86 -26.57 -21.82
N HIS A 146 -23.82 -27.03 -21.02
CA HIS A 146 -24.26 -26.31 -19.83
C HIS A 146 -23.10 -26.11 -18.82
N ARG A 147 -22.26 -27.13 -18.62
CA ARG A 147 -21.06 -26.99 -17.77
C ARG A 147 -20.07 -25.98 -18.34
N VAL A 148 -19.83 -25.98 -19.66
CA VAL A 148 -18.98 -24.96 -20.31
C VAL A 148 -19.51 -23.56 -20.00
N GLN A 149 -20.82 -23.33 -20.13
CA GLN A 149 -21.45 -22.04 -19.81
C GLN A 149 -21.29 -21.67 -18.33
N GLN A 150 -21.43 -22.63 -17.42
CA GLN A 150 -21.16 -22.41 -15.99
C GLN A 150 -19.71 -21.99 -15.74
N VAL A 151 -18.74 -22.67 -16.36
CA VAL A 151 -17.32 -22.34 -16.22
C VAL A 151 -16.99 -20.97 -16.86
N GLN A 152 -17.64 -20.61 -17.96
CA GLN A 152 -17.53 -19.25 -18.52
C GLN A 152 -18.03 -18.18 -17.54
N ASN A 153 -19.10 -18.44 -16.78
CA ASN A 153 -19.59 -17.52 -15.74
C ASN A 153 -18.61 -17.40 -14.57
N ILE A 154 -17.98 -18.52 -14.16
CA ILE A 154 -16.88 -18.50 -13.18
C ILE A 154 -15.74 -17.64 -13.70
N LEU A 155 -15.33 -17.80 -14.96
CA LEU A 155 -14.28 -17.00 -15.58
C LEU A 155 -14.57 -15.50 -15.51
N GLN A 156 -15.81 -15.08 -15.77
CA GLN A 156 -16.19 -13.65 -15.65
C GLN A 156 -16.14 -13.16 -14.20
N THR A 157 -16.54 -14.01 -13.25
CA THR A 157 -16.44 -13.71 -11.81
C THR A 157 -14.98 -13.53 -11.38
N VAL A 158 -14.12 -14.48 -11.73
CA VAL A 158 -12.67 -14.42 -11.48
C VAL A 158 -12.06 -13.18 -12.12
N LYS A 159 -12.40 -12.88 -13.38
CA LYS A 159 -11.96 -11.66 -14.07
C LYS A 159 -12.28 -10.41 -13.28
N LYS A 160 -13.53 -10.28 -12.79
CA LYS A 160 -13.95 -9.14 -11.98
C LYS A 160 -13.16 -9.07 -10.67
N LYS A 161 -13.07 -10.17 -9.93
CA LYS A 161 -12.32 -10.26 -8.67
C LYS A 161 -10.85 -9.83 -8.87
N LEU A 162 -10.15 -10.35 -9.88
CA LEU A 162 -8.76 -9.99 -10.18
C LEU A 162 -8.58 -8.50 -10.50
N ARG A 163 -9.49 -7.92 -11.29
CA ARG A 163 -9.49 -6.48 -11.60
C ARG A 163 -9.64 -5.66 -10.33
N ASP A 164 -10.58 -6.02 -9.48
CA ASP A 164 -10.90 -5.28 -8.26
C ASP A 164 -9.75 -5.40 -7.24
N THR A 165 -9.19 -6.62 -7.05
CA THR A 165 -8.01 -6.86 -6.20
C THR A 165 -6.80 -6.05 -6.67
N TYR A 166 -6.49 -6.05 -7.97
CA TYR A 166 -5.38 -5.25 -8.51
C TYR A 166 -5.61 -3.74 -8.29
N ALA A 167 -6.84 -3.27 -8.49
CA ALA A 167 -7.18 -1.86 -8.31
C ALA A 167 -6.98 -1.39 -6.86
N VAL A 168 -7.35 -2.22 -5.87
CA VAL A 168 -7.12 -1.94 -4.45
C VAL A 168 -5.63 -1.67 -4.20
N TYR A 169 -4.76 -2.63 -4.53
CA TYR A 169 -3.32 -2.48 -4.28
C TYR A 169 -2.65 -1.40 -5.14
N HIS A 170 -3.14 -1.17 -6.37
CA HIS A 170 -2.66 -0.07 -7.19
C HIS A 170 -2.93 1.30 -6.56
N ARG A 171 -4.13 1.50 -6.01
CA ARG A 171 -4.52 2.75 -5.34
C ARG A 171 -3.80 2.94 -4.02
N GLU A 172 -3.58 1.86 -3.26
CA GLU A 172 -2.81 1.94 -2.02
C GLU A 172 -1.38 2.43 -2.24
N GLY A 173 -0.73 2.04 -3.34
CA GLY A 173 0.58 2.55 -3.73
C GLY A 173 0.62 4.06 -4.04
N LYS A 174 -0.54 4.70 -4.27
CA LYS A 174 -0.69 6.14 -4.47
C LYS A 174 -1.24 6.88 -3.25
N SER A 175 -1.41 6.18 -2.13
CA SER A 175 -2.00 6.74 -0.93
C SER A 175 -0.99 7.58 -0.12
N PRO A 176 -1.45 8.32 0.91
CA PRO A 176 -0.56 8.95 1.90
C PRO A 176 0.34 7.96 2.66
N TYR A 177 0.06 6.66 2.52
CA TYR A 177 0.85 5.55 3.07
C TYR A 177 1.80 4.95 2.04
N SER A 178 1.99 5.60 0.88
CA SER A 178 3.06 5.25 -0.06
C SER A 178 4.42 5.37 0.63
N GLU A 179 5.41 4.61 0.15
CA GLU A 179 6.74 4.57 0.76
C GLU A 179 7.36 5.97 0.91
N ALA A 180 7.38 6.74 -0.18
CA ALA A 180 7.95 8.08 -0.16
C ALA A 180 7.20 9.03 0.81
N ALA A 181 5.87 8.96 0.83
CA ALA A 181 5.06 9.77 1.74
C ALA A 181 5.30 9.38 3.21
N LEU A 182 5.36 8.08 3.52
CA LEU A 182 5.65 7.60 4.86
C LEU A 182 7.06 7.94 5.33
N GLN A 183 8.08 7.74 4.48
CA GLN A 183 9.45 8.10 4.79
C GLN A 183 9.58 9.60 5.11
N LYS A 184 8.90 10.45 4.32
CA LYS A 184 8.84 11.89 4.59
C LYS A 184 8.21 12.17 5.95
N ARG A 185 7.03 11.62 6.23
CA ARG A 185 6.32 11.79 7.52
C ARG A 185 7.13 11.29 8.71
N PHE A 186 7.82 10.15 8.57
CA PHE A 186 8.70 9.59 9.60
C PHE A 186 9.90 10.49 9.88
N THR A 187 10.49 11.06 8.83
CA THR A 187 11.59 12.02 8.96
C THR A 187 11.15 13.31 9.65
N GLU A 188 9.99 13.86 9.27
CA GLU A 188 9.40 15.03 9.91
C GLU A 188 9.11 14.78 11.40
N ALA A 189 8.55 13.61 11.73
CA ALA A 189 8.29 13.21 13.11
C ALA A 189 9.58 13.09 13.95
N MET A 190 10.65 12.52 13.39
CA MET A 190 11.97 12.47 14.05
C MET A 190 12.54 13.87 14.28
N ASN A 191 12.50 14.74 13.28
CA ASN A 191 13.02 16.10 13.37
C ASN A 191 12.27 16.89 14.45
N TYR A 192 10.95 16.79 14.46
CA TYR A 192 10.11 17.40 15.49
C TYR A 192 10.48 16.90 16.89
N LYS A 193 10.71 15.58 17.04
CA LYS A 193 11.11 14.97 18.32
C LYS A 193 12.45 15.49 18.82
N ILE A 194 13.44 15.63 17.93
CA ILE A 194 14.78 16.17 18.25
C ILE A 194 14.68 17.66 18.65
N LEU A 195 13.86 18.44 17.95
CA LEU A 195 13.64 19.85 18.29
C LEU A 195 12.96 20.00 19.66
N GLN A 196 11.94 19.19 19.95
CA GLN A 196 11.29 19.17 21.27
C GLN A 196 12.29 18.86 22.39
N SER A 197 13.15 17.85 22.23
CA SER A 197 14.13 17.51 23.27
C SER A 197 15.14 18.63 23.50
N ARG A 198 15.53 19.37 22.45
CA ARG A 198 16.42 20.55 22.56
C ARG A 198 15.74 21.70 23.32
N ARG A 199 14.46 21.97 23.07
CA ARG A 199 13.71 23.02 23.79
C ARG A 199 13.56 22.72 25.29
N ARG A 200 13.42 21.45 25.67
CA ARG A 200 13.38 21.03 27.08
C ARG A 200 14.74 21.11 27.78
N TYR A 201 15.84 21.07 27.03
CA TYR A 201 17.19 21.20 27.55
C TYR A 201 17.71 22.64 27.37
N SER A 202 17.00 23.61 27.96
CA SER A 202 17.59 24.93 28.21
C SER A 202 18.25 24.87 29.59
N PRO A 203 19.59 25.02 29.71
CA PRO A 203 20.22 25.10 31.02
C PRO A 203 19.60 26.26 31.78
N PRO A 204 19.26 26.13 33.08
CA PRO A 204 18.90 27.28 33.87
C PRO A 204 20.06 28.27 33.78
N LYS A 205 19.81 29.50 33.32
CA LYS A 205 20.78 30.59 33.42
C LYS A 205 21.16 30.66 34.89
N HIS A 206 22.37 30.22 35.24
CA HIS A 206 22.91 30.40 36.58
C HIS A 206 22.77 31.89 36.90
N LYS A 207 21.99 32.20 37.94
CA LYS A 207 22.05 33.51 38.57
C LYS A 207 23.47 33.65 39.09
N LEU A 208 24.28 34.46 38.40
CA LEU A 208 25.52 34.97 38.98
C LEU A 208 25.15 35.65 40.30
N SER A 209 25.66 35.11 41.39
CA SER A 209 25.53 35.68 42.73
C SER A 209 25.99 37.14 42.70
N PRO A 210 25.23 38.09 43.27
CA PRO A 210 25.67 39.48 43.36
C PRO A 210 26.65 39.60 44.54
N SER A 211 27.95 39.41 44.30
CA SER A 211 28.98 39.92 45.20
C SER A 211 29.49 41.26 44.67
N TYR A 212 28.69 42.30 44.85
CA TYR A 212 29.19 43.67 44.72
C TYR A 212 28.57 44.52 45.83
N GLN A 213 29.32 44.68 46.92
CA GLN A 213 29.04 45.73 47.90
C GLN A 213 29.48 47.07 47.32
N PRO A 214 28.60 48.07 47.17
CA PRO A 214 29.03 49.41 46.82
C PRO A 214 29.65 50.06 48.06
N ARG A 215 30.95 50.38 47.99
CA ARG A 215 31.60 51.28 48.95
C ARG A 215 31.02 52.68 48.76
N THR A 216 30.35 53.16 49.80
CA THR A 216 29.86 54.53 49.94
C THR A 216 31.04 55.49 50.09
N PHE A 217 31.36 56.24 49.03
CA PHE A 217 32.15 57.46 49.17
C PHE A 217 31.21 58.60 49.55
N LYS A 218 31.31 59.01 50.82
CA LYS A 218 30.74 60.26 51.35
C LYS A 218 31.39 61.43 50.62
N CYS A 219 30.60 62.24 49.93
CA CYS A 219 30.99 63.59 49.53
C CYS A 219 30.07 64.55 50.27
N SER A 220 30.62 65.16 51.33
CA SER A 220 30.00 66.20 52.13
C SER A 220 30.44 67.55 51.59
N HIS A 221 29.53 68.29 50.98
CA HIS A 221 29.58 69.75 50.95
C HIS A 221 28.16 70.30 51.09
N LEU A 222 27.99 71.03 52.20
CA LEU A 222 26.84 71.82 52.60
C LEU A 222 26.96 73.24 52.02
N HIS A 223 25.80 73.87 51.84
CA HIS A 223 25.52 75.32 51.68
C HIS A 223 25.93 75.94 50.32
N GLN A 224 25.18 76.87 49.69
CA GLN A 224 24.10 77.75 50.14
C GLN A 224 23.42 78.41 48.92
N ASN A 225 22.13 78.77 49.11
CA ASN A 225 21.41 79.95 48.60
C ASN A 225 20.95 80.08 47.13
N TYR A 226 19.61 80.05 46.99
CA TYR A 226 18.72 81.10 46.44
C TYR A 226 19.31 82.10 45.43
N TYR A 227 18.71 82.18 44.23
CA TYR A 227 17.80 83.28 43.81
C TYR A 227 17.15 82.97 42.45
N ALA A 228 15.94 83.50 42.29
CA ALA A 228 15.06 83.41 41.12
C ALA A 228 15.37 84.45 40.03
N PHE A 229 14.83 84.24 38.81
CA PHE A 229 14.12 85.16 37.88
C PHE A 229 14.19 84.58 36.44
N LYS A 230 13.07 84.12 35.85
CA LYS A 230 12.17 84.86 34.92
C LYS A 230 12.86 85.41 33.65
N CYS A 231 12.70 84.72 32.52
CA CYS A 231 11.86 85.08 31.38
C CYS A 231 11.84 83.90 30.39
#